data_AF-A0A0K3A6D2-F1
#
_entry.id   AF-A0A0K3A6D2-F1
#
_cell.length_a   1.000
_cell.length_b   1.000
_cell.length_c   1.000
_cell.angle_alpha   90.00
_cell.angle_beta   90.00
_cell.angle_gamma   90.00
#
_symmetry.space_group_name_H-M   'P 1'
#
loop_
_entity.id
_entity.type
_entity.pdbx_description
1 polymer ?
#
loop_
_entity_poly.entity_id
_entity_poly.type
_entity_poly.pdbx_seq_one_letter_code
_entity_poly.pdbx_strand_id
1 'polypeptide(L)'
;MSGKLLGGLLSAGLIGMAVGSLCVAPLADRWGRRRLILGCLAILTVAMGASAMAQNVQQLWILRAFTGLGIGAMFPSIGAITAEYASARWRSAAVVLQTTGYPIGAALGGVIAGVLLERWHLHWHAVFLFGAVCSLLCMPLVLACLPESLDFLVSQRPSNALAQLNATLLRMRHAPLPELPALPPRDAVPRQGYAVLFVGAMRRRSLLLALAFFLHMFAFFFVLSWTPKLLIAAGMSAQQGMTGGILLNLGGIVGGGVFSWLAVRWSLRWSTLAMFLLGALAMLAFSAYSTHLASAFAIALVIGAAVFGLYATAPVVFDASIRSTGLGWAIGIGRIGAILSPPTVGWLLDGGWSPQHLYLLCTVPLLLAAVWRCWPCARVESRAARRAWGSADAS
;
A
#
# COMPACT_ATOMS: atom_id res chain seq x y z
N MET A 1 -25.97 1.63 17.47
CA MET A 1 -24.73 1.12 18.12
C MET A 1 -23.96 2.29 18.71
N SER A 2 -23.38 2.18 19.91
CA SER A 2 -22.53 3.26 20.47
C SER A 2 -21.32 3.51 19.58
N GLY A 3 -20.94 4.78 19.37
CA GLY A 3 -19.83 5.16 18.49
C GLY A 3 -18.49 4.49 18.83
N LYS A 4 -18.29 4.11 20.11
CA LYS A 4 -17.13 3.34 20.58
C LYS A 4 -17.06 1.94 19.96
N LEU A 5 -18.20 1.26 19.77
CA LEU A 5 -18.29 -0.07 19.17
C LEU A 5 -18.01 -0.05 17.65
N LEU A 6 -18.48 1.00 16.97
CA LEU A 6 -18.26 1.18 15.52
C LEU A 6 -16.81 1.57 15.22
N GLY A 7 -16.22 2.47 16.04
CA GLY A 7 -14.82 2.87 15.92
C GLY A 7 -13.86 1.70 16.15
N GLY A 8 -14.14 0.85 17.14
CA GLY A 8 -13.34 -0.36 17.38
C GLY A 8 -13.46 -1.40 16.26
N LEU A 9 -14.63 -1.53 15.62
CA LEU A 9 -14.82 -2.43 14.47
C LEU A 9 -13.94 -2.04 13.26
N LEU A 10 -13.88 -0.74 12.93
CA LEU A 10 -13.03 -0.23 11.85
C LEU A 10 -11.54 -0.35 12.21
N SER A 11 -11.20 -0.11 13.47
CA SER A 11 -9.83 -0.21 13.97
C SER A 11 -9.32 -1.66 13.97
N ALA A 12 -10.18 -2.65 14.25
CA ALA A 12 -9.81 -4.06 14.22
C ALA A 12 -9.27 -4.49 12.85
N GLY A 13 -9.87 -4.00 11.76
CA GLY A 13 -9.36 -4.24 10.40
C GLY A 13 -7.98 -3.63 10.17
N LEU A 14 -7.76 -2.39 10.60
CA LEU A 14 -6.46 -1.72 10.47
C LEU A 14 -5.37 -2.38 11.33
N ILE A 15 -5.69 -2.80 12.55
CA ILE A 15 -4.79 -3.56 13.43
C ILE A 15 -4.42 -4.88 12.74
N GLY A 16 -5.41 -5.60 12.20
CA GLY A 16 -5.18 -6.78 11.39
C GLY A 16 -4.20 -6.52 10.24
N MET A 17 -4.38 -5.42 9.50
CA MET A 17 -3.48 -5.03 8.41
C MET A 17 -2.06 -4.73 8.89
N ALA A 18 -1.90 -4.06 10.02
CA ALA A 18 -0.59 -3.79 10.61
C ALA A 18 0.12 -5.10 10.99
N VAL A 19 -0.57 -6.01 11.68
CA VAL A 19 -0.03 -7.33 12.06
C VAL A 19 0.27 -8.18 10.83
N GLY A 20 -0.60 -8.22 9.83
CA GLY A 20 -0.34 -8.93 8.58
C GLY A 20 0.91 -8.41 7.86
N SER A 21 1.08 -7.09 7.81
CA SER A 21 2.26 -6.46 7.19
C SER A 21 3.55 -6.76 7.97
N LEU A 22 3.50 -6.72 9.31
CA LEU A 22 4.68 -6.86 10.18
C LEU A 22 5.04 -8.32 10.52
N CYS A 23 4.09 -9.26 10.47
CA CYS A 23 4.35 -10.62 10.93
C CYS A 23 4.25 -11.63 9.79
N VAL A 24 3.36 -11.40 8.82
CA VAL A 24 3.03 -12.39 7.79
C VAL A 24 3.69 -12.07 6.45
N ALA A 25 3.80 -10.81 6.05
CA ALA A 25 4.52 -10.42 4.83
C ALA A 25 5.99 -10.90 4.74
N PRO A 26 6.78 -10.93 5.83
CA PRO A 26 8.14 -11.47 5.82
C PRO A 26 8.22 -12.95 5.46
N LEU A 27 7.15 -13.72 5.72
CA LEU A 27 7.09 -15.13 5.35
C LEU A 27 7.12 -15.31 3.82
N ALA A 28 6.76 -14.28 3.03
CA ALA A 28 6.83 -14.32 1.57
C ALA A 28 8.25 -14.54 1.06
N ASP A 29 9.25 -13.95 1.75
CA ASP A 29 10.65 -14.09 1.36
C ASP A 29 11.19 -15.50 1.65
N ARG A 30 10.56 -16.24 2.58
CA ARG A 30 10.93 -17.63 2.94
C ARG A 30 10.16 -18.68 2.15
N TRP A 31 8.84 -18.54 2.07
CA TRP A 31 7.94 -19.55 1.52
C TRP A 31 7.61 -19.37 0.04
N GLY A 32 7.91 -18.20 -0.52
CA GLY A 32 7.50 -17.80 -1.87
C GLY A 32 6.35 -16.81 -1.82
N ARG A 33 6.39 -15.85 -2.74
CA ARG A 33 5.45 -14.72 -2.75
C ARG A 33 4.09 -15.14 -3.27
N ARG A 34 4.06 -16.00 -4.30
CA ARG A 34 2.81 -16.54 -4.86
C ARG A 34 2.05 -17.36 -3.81
N ARG A 35 2.75 -18.23 -3.08
CA ARG A 35 2.13 -19.05 -2.02
C ARG A 35 1.55 -18.20 -0.89
N LEU A 36 2.28 -17.17 -0.46
CA LEU A 36 1.77 -16.26 0.56
C LEU A 36 0.52 -15.51 0.08
N ILE A 37 0.50 -14.99 -1.16
CA ILE A 37 -0.66 -14.30 -1.73
C ILE A 37 -1.89 -15.22 -1.74
N LEU A 38 -1.73 -16.48 -2.16
CA LEU A 38 -2.81 -17.48 -2.13
C LEU A 38 -3.31 -17.77 -0.71
N GLY A 39 -2.39 -17.92 0.25
CA GLY A 39 -2.76 -18.07 1.67
C GLY A 39 -3.53 -16.86 2.20
N CYS A 40 -3.11 -15.65 1.84
CA CYS A 40 -3.80 -14.41 2.21
C CYS A 40 -5.19 -14.32 1.57
N LEU A 41 -5.35 -14.74 0.30
CA LEU A 41 -6.65 -14.82 -0.37
C LEU A 41 -7.58 -15.83 0.28
N ALA A 42 -7.05 -16.99 0.72
CA ALA A 42 -7.82 -17.99 1.44
C ALA A 42 -8.30 -17.44 2.79
N ILE A 43 -7.41 -16.82 3.57
CA ILE A 43 -7.76 -16.15 4.83
C ILE A 43 -8.83 -15.07 4.60
N LEU A 44 -8.66 -14.24 3.56
CA LEU A 44 -9.61 -13.19 3.22
C LEU A 44 -10.98 -13.77 2.88
N THR A 45 -11.03 -14.78 2.01
CA THR A 45 -12.26 -15.43 1.57
C THR A 45 -13.01 -16.05 2.73
N VAL A 46 -12.33 -16.83 3.56
CA VAL A 46 -12.93 -17.50 4.73
C VAL A 46 -13.40 -16.46 5.75
N ALA A 47 -12.58 -15.46 6.07
CA ALA A 47 -12.93 -14.45 7.07
C ALA A 47 -14.08 -13.53 6.59
N MET A 48 -14.16 -13.21 5.29
CA MET A 48 -15.28 -12.48 4.73
C MET A 48 -16.56 -13.32 4.67
N GLY A 49 -16.47 -14.59 4.27
CA GLY A 49 -17.60 -15.52 4.30
C GLY A 49 -18.15 -15.71 5.71
N ALA A 50 -17.26 -15.92 6.69
CA ALA A 50 -17.64 -15.99 8.10
C ALA A 50 -18.20 -14.66 8.63
N SER A 51 -17.73 -13.50 8.12
CA SER A 51 -18.29 -12.19 8.49
C SER A 51 -19.74 -12.04 8.05
N ALA A 52 -20.11 -12.64 6.92
CA ALA A 52 -21.49 -12.69 6.45
C ALA A 52 -22.38 -13.61 7.31
N MET A 53 -21.81 -14.41 8.21
CA MET A 53 -22.52 -15.27 9.15
C MET A 53 -22.42 -14.78 10.59
N ALA A 54 -21.83 -13.60 10.82
CA ALA A 54 -21.57 -13.10 12.17
C ALA A 54 -22.88 -12.74 12.88
N GLN A 55 -23.05 -13.26 14.10
CA GLN A 55 -24.26 -13.09 14.92
C GLN A 55 -24.07 -12.04 16.02
N ASN A 56 -22.82 -11.71 16.36
CA ASN A 56 -22.50 -10.72 17.37
C ASN A 56 -21.32 -9.83 16.95
N VAL A 57 -21.20 -8.70 17.64
CA VAL A 57 -20.22 -7.65 17.31
C VAL A 57 -18.79 -8.13 17.56
N GLN A 58 -18.56 -8.90 18.62
CA GLN A 58 -17.23 -9.40 19.00
C GLN A 58 -16.68 -10.37 17.94
N GLN A 59 -17.53 -11.27 17.43
CA GLN A 59 -17.19 -12.17 16.33
C GLN A 59 -16.82 -11.35 15.09
N LEU A 60 -17.58 -10.30 14.76
CA LEU A 60 -17.28 -9.44 13.62
C LEU A 60 -15.96 -8.67 13.81
N TRP A 61 -15.59 -8.28 15.02
CA TRP A 61 -14.28 -7.66 15.32
C TRP A 61 -13.13 -8.61 15.02
N ILE A 62 -13.21 -9.85 15.51
CA ILE A 62 -12.18 -10.86 15.29
C ILE A 62 -12.05 -11.17 13.80
N LEU A 63 -13.17 -11.37 13.11
CA LEU A 63 -13.19 -11.64 11.67
C LEU A 63 -12.66 -10.45 10.86
N ARG A 64 -12.96 -9.21 11.28
CA ARG A 64 -12.36 -8.00 10.69
C ARG A 64 -10.85 -8.01 10.81
N ALA A 65 -10.31 -8.36 11.97
CA ALA A 65 -8.87 -8.49 12.16
C ALA A 65 -8.25 -9.54 11.22
N PHE A 66 -8.88 -10.69 11.03
CA PHE A 66 -8.41 -11.70 10.06
C PHE A 66 -8.49 -11.21 8.60
N THR A 67 -9.56 -10.53 8.20
CA THR A 67 -9.61 -9.91 6.86
C THR A 67 -8.51 -8.87 6.70
N GLY A 68 -8.26 -8.05 7.72
CA GLY A 68 -7.17 -7.09 7.75
C GLY A 68 -5.81 -7.77 7.61
N LEU A 69 -5.58 -8.87 8.32
CA LEU A 69 -4.32 -9.64 8.27
C LEU A 69 -4.01 -10.13 6.86
N GLY A 70 -5.01 -10.69 6.16
CA GLY A 70 -4.88 -11.09 4.76
C GLY A 70 -4.48 -9.92 3.86
N ILE A 71 -5.19 -8.79 3.94
CA ILE A 71 -4.89 -7.60 3.13
C ILE A 71 -3.50 -7.04 3.45
N GLY A 72 -3.17 -6.95 4.75
CA GLY A 72 -1.91 -6.39 5.24
C GLY A 72 -0.69 -7.16 4.77
N ALA A 73 -0.75 -8.49 4.76
CA ALA A 73 0.35 -9.33 4.29
C ALA A 73 0.46 -9.39 2.75
N MET A 74 -0.69 -9.34 2.08
CA MET A 74 -0.78 -9.39 0.62
C MET A 74 -0.21 -8.13 -0.02
N PHE A 75 -0.47 -6.95 0.53
CA PHE A 75 -0.08 -5.67 -0.07
C PHE A 75 1.44 -5.51 -0.30
N PRO A 76 2.32 -5.77 0.71
CA PRO A 76 3.77 -5.81 0.50
C PRO A 76 4.23 -6.85 -0.52
N SER A 77 3.58 -8.02 -0.53
CA SER A 77 3.98 -9.18 -1.33
C SER A 77 3.69 -8.97 -2.83
N ILE A 78 2.52 -8.41 -3.15
CA ILE A 78 2.20 -8.01 -4.52
C ILE A 78 3.15 -6.88 -4.93
N GLY A 79 3.42 -5.90 -4.06
CA GLY A 79 4.41 -4.83 -4.31
C GLY A 79 5.78 -5.36 -4.70
N ALA A 80 6.27 -6.38 -3.99
CA ALA A 80 7.55 -7.02 -4.28
C ALA A 80 7.53 -7.76 -5.63
N ILE A 81 6.51 -8.57 -5.91
CA ILE A 81 6.35 -9.27 -7.20
C ILE A 81 6.29 -8.25 -8.35
N THR A 82 5.45 -7.22 -8.25
CA THR A 82 5.30 -6.21 -9.31
C THR A 82 6.63 -5.52 -9.61
N ALA A 83 7.45 -5.25 -8.59
CA ALA A 83 8.75 -4.62 -8.77
C ALA A 83 9.78 -5.52 -9.48
N GLU A 84 9.61 -6.85 -9.40
CA GLU A 84 10.51 -7.84 -9.99
C GLU A 84 10.18 -8.12 -11.46
N TYR A 85 8.90 -8.21 -11.79
CA TYR A 85 8.47 -8.40 -13.17
C TYR A 85 8.57 -7.12 -14.02
N ALA A 86 8.79 -5.97 -13.38
CA ALA A 86 8.98 -4.70 -14.05
C ALA A 86 10.46 -4.43 -14.34
N SER A 87 10.74 -3.96 -15.56
CA SER A 87 12.07 -3.46 -15.92
C SER A 87 12.48 -2.28 -15.04
N ALA A 88 13.80 -2.05 -14.89
CA ALA A 88 14.32 -1.00 -13.99
C ALA A 88 13.70 0.39 -14.25
N ARG A 89 13.43 0.73 -15.52
CA ARG A 89 12.78 1.98 -15.93
C ARG A 89 11.32 2.08 -15.51
N TRP A 90 10.57 0.98 -15.57
CA TRP A 90 9.12 0.97 -15.33
C TRP A 90 8.74 0.51 -13.93
N ARG A 91 9.72 0.03 -13.13
CA ARG A 91 9.52 -0.55 -11.80
C ARG A 91 8.63 0.29 -10.89
N SER A 92 9.00 1.55 -10.66
CA SER A 92 8.24 2.44 -9.78
C SER A 92 6.84 2.73 -10.32
N ALA A 93 6.69 2.89 -11.64
CA ALA A 93 5.39 3.13 -12.26
C ALA A 93 4.47 1.89 -12.17
N ALA A 94 5.01 0.70 -12.40
CA ALA A 94 4.26 -0.55 -12.28
C ALA A 94 3.74 -0.76 -10.85
N VAL A 95 4.59 -0.53 -9.85
CA VAL A 95 4.20 -0.64 -8.43
C VAL A 95 3.12 0.38 -8.09
N VAL A 96 3.25 1.61 -8.58
CA VAL A 96 2.25 2.66 -8.29
C VAL A 96 0.93 2.34 -8.97
N LEU A 97 0.92 1.99 -10.26
CA LEU A 97 -0.29 1.55 -10.97
C LEU A 97 -0.99 0.40 -10.24
N GLN A 98 -0.22 -0.55 -9.72
CA GLN A 98 -0.76 -1.62 -8.89
C GLN A 98 -1.40 -1.08 -7.60
N THR A 99 -0.73 -0.18 -6.87
CA THR A 99 -1.31 0.41 -5.65
C THR A 99 -2.55 1.28 -5.93
N THR A 100 -2.66 1.87 -7.12
CA THR A 100 -3.87 2.57 -7.59
C THR A 100 -5.08 1.63 -7.68
N GLY A 101 -4.88 0.32 -7.75
CA GLY A 101 -5.96 -0.66 -7.63
C GLY A 101 -6.74 -0.54 -6.32
N TYR A 102 -6.11 -0.06 -5.22
CA TYR A 102 -6.78 0.12 -3.93
C TYR A 102 -7.90 1.18 -3.96
N PRO A 103 -7.66 2.45 -4.38
CA PRO A 103 -8.74 3.42 -4.49
C PRO A 103 -9.78 3.06 -5.57
N ILE A 104 -9.39 2.38 -6.65
CA ILE A 104 -10.35 1.85 -7.64
C ILE A 104 -11.29 0.84 -6.97
N GLY A 105 -10.72 -0.14 -6.25
CA GLY A 105 -11.48 -1.14 -5.53
C GLY A 105 -12.36 -0.55 -4.42
N ALA A 106 -11.87 0.47 -3.69
CA ALA A 106 -12.64 1.18 -2.67
C ALA A 106 -13.84 1.92 -3.28
N ALA A 107 -13.64 2.62 -4.41
CA ALA A 107 -14.71 3.32 -5.12
C ALA A 107 -15.77 2.34 -5.66
N LEU A 108 -15.34 1.29 -6.37
CA LEU A 108 -16.25 0.26 -6.89
C LEU A 108 -16.97 -0.48 -5.75
N GLY A 109 -16.25 -0.83 -4.69
CA GLY A 109 -16.81 -1.49 -3.51
C GLY A 109 -17.87 -0.65 -2.81
N GLY A 110 -17.65 0.66 -2.69
CA GLY A 110 -18.65 1.60 -2.15
C GLY A 110 -19.91 1.69 -3.01
N VAL A 111 -19.76 1.80 -4.34
CA VAL A 111 -20.89 1.83 -5.29
C VAL A 111 -21.69 0.53 -5.23
N ILE A 112 -21.01 -0.63 -5.26
CA ILE A 112 -21.65 -1.94 -5.20
C ILE A 112 -22.36 -2.14 -3.86
N ALA A 113 -21.73 -1.75 -2.74
CA ALA A 113 -22.35 -1.79 -1.43
C ALA A 113 -23.63 -0.94 -1.37
N GLY A 114 -23.61 0.28 -1.94
CA GLY A 114 -24.79 1.13 -2.05
C GLY A 114 -25.92 0.46 -2.84
N VAL A 115 -25.62 -0.11 -4.01
CA VAL A 115 -26.62 -0.84 -4.82
C VAL A 115 -27.20 -2.03 -4.08
N LEU A 116 -26.36 -2.84 -3.41
CA LEU A 116 -26.80 -4.01 -2.67
C LEU A 116 -27.73 -3.62 -1.49
N LEU A 117 -27.35 -2.59 -0.74
CA LEU A 117 -28.07 -2.16 0.47
C LEU A 117 -29.34 -1.37 0.15
N GLU A 118 -29.28 -0.43 -0.79
CA GLU A 118 -30.37 0.52 -1.04
C GLU A 118 -31.32 0.03 -2.14
N ARG A 119 -30.79 -0.47 -3.26
CA ARG A 119 -31.60 -0.82 -4.44
C ARG A 119 -32.21 -2.21 -4.33
N TRP A 120 -31.45 -3.15 -3.78
CA TRP A 120 -31.89 -4.54 -3.63
C TRP A 120 -32.38 -4.86 -2.21
N HIS A 121 -32.33 -3.88 -1.30
CA HIS A 121 -32.72 -4.00 0.10
C HIS A 121 -32.12 -5.24 0.79
N LEU A 122 -30.92 -5.65 0.37
CA LEU A 122 -30.23 -6.79 0.96
C LEU A 122 -29.67 -6.40 2.33
N HIS A 123 -29.61 -7.39 3.21
CA HIS A 123 -28.95 -7.24 4.50
C HIS A 123 -27.44 -6.96 4.30
N TRP A 124 -26.82 -6.24 5.24
CA TRP A 124 -25.40 -5.89 5.18
C TRP A 124 -24.46 -7.11 5.05
N HIS A 125 -24.90 -8.29 5.48
CA HIS A 125 -24.20 -9.55 5.28
C HIS A 125 -23.89 -9.83 3.80
N ALA A 126 -24.76 -9.38 2.87
CA ALA A 126 -24.57 -9.55 1.43
C ALA A 126 -23.30 -8.86 0.90
N VAL A 127 -22.90 -7.73 1.50
CA VAL A 127 -21.66 -7.02 1.12
C VAL A 127 -20.43 -7.87 1.45
N PHE A 128 -20.45 -8.58 2.59
CA PHE A 128 -19.38 -9.49 2.97
C PHE A 128 -19.35 -10.74 2.12
N LEU A 129 -20.53 -11.31 1.81
CA LEU A 129 -20.63 -12.46 0.92
C LEU A 129 -20.12 -12.13 -0.48
N PHE A 130 -20.51 -10.98 -1.03
CA PHE A 130 -20.03 -10.51 -2.33
C PHE A 130 -18.49 -10.41 -2.35
N GLY A 131 -17.90 -9.76 -1.34
CA GLY A 131 -16.44 -9.66 -1.27
C GLY A 131 -15.75 -11.01 -1.11
N ALA A 132 -16.35 -11.97 -0.37
CA ALA A 132 -15.84 -13.34 -0.25
C ALA A 132 -15.87 -14.08 -1.60
N VAL A 133 -16.95 -13.92 -2.37
CA VAL A 133 -17.06 -14.50 -3.72
C VAL A 133 -16.01 -13.88 -4.65
N CYS A 134 -15.84 -12.55 -4.64
CA CYS A 134 -14.82 -11.89 -5.46
C CYS A 134 -13.40 -12.40 -5.12
N SER A 135 -13.06 -12.52 -3.83
CA SER A 135 -11.74 -13.00 -3.44
C SER A 135 -11.53 -14.49 -3.76
N LEU A 136 -12.58 -15.30 -3.64
CA LEU A 136 -12.56 -16.71 -4.06
C LEU A 136 -12.31 -16.83 -5.56
N LEU A 137 -12.97 -16.01 -6.38
CA LEU A 137 -12.78 -15.98 -7.84
C LEU A 137 -11.38 -15.47 -8.24
N CYS A 138 -10.73 -14.65 -7.41
CA CYS A 138 -9.34 -14.28 -7.63
C CYS A 138 -8.35 -15.44 -7.40
N MET A 139 -8.69 -16.44 -6.57
CA MET A 139 -7.79 -17.58 -6.30
C MET A 139 -7.43 -18.40 -7.56
N PRO A 140 -8.39 -18.89 -8.38
CA PRO A 140 -8.06 -19.62 -9.61
C PRO A 140 -7.33 -18.72 -10.60
N LEU A 141 -7.63 -17.42 -10.65
CA LEU A 141 -6.91 -16.47 -11.50
C LEU A 141 -5.44 -16.34 -11.09
N VAL A 142 -5.15 -16.24 -9.79
CA VAL A 142 -3.77 -16.20 -9.26
C VAL A 142 -3.06 -17.53 -9.51
N LEU A 143 -3.76 -18.66 -9.36
CA LEU A 143 -3.20 -19.98 -9.66
C LEU A 143 -2.85 -20.12 -11.15
N ALA A 144 -3.66 -19.60 -12.08
CA ALA A 144 -3.41 -19.71 -13.50
C ALA A 144 -2.36 -18.69 -14.01
N CYS A 145 -2.48 -17.43 -13.58
CA CYS A 145 -1.80 -16.31 -14.21
C CYS A 145 -0.55 -15.83 -13.46
N LEU A 146 -0.46 -16.00 -12.15
CA LEU A 146 0.66 -15.46 -11.36
C LEU A 146 1.79 -16.49 -11.24
N PRO A 147 2.93 -16.34 -11.93
CA PRO A 147 4.12 -17.17 -11.69
C PRO A 147 4.75 -16.89 -10.32
N GLU A 148 5.63 -17.79 -9.87
CA GLU A 148 6.46 -17.53 -8.69
C GLU A 148 7.58 -16.55 -9.04
N SER A 149 7.91 -15.69 -8.08
CA SER A 149 8.92 -14.65 -8.22
C SER A 149 10.27 -15.16 -8.75
N LEU A 150 10.80 -14.48 -9.78
CA LEU A 150 12.08 -14.84 -10.39
C LEU A 150 13.24 -14.74 -9.38
N ASP A 151 13.29 -13.65 -8.61
CA ASP A 151 14.33 -13.46 -7.60
C ASP A 151 14.24 -14.53 -6.50
N PHE A 152 13.04 -14.94 -6.10
CA PHE A 152 12.82 -16.03 -5.16
C PHE A 152 13.34 -17.37 -5.71
N LEU A 153 13.04 -17.70 -6.97
CA LEU A 153 13.50 -18.94 -7.60
C LEU A 153 15.03 -19.01 -7.70
N VAL A 154 15.69 -17.89 -8.02
CA VAL A 154 17.16 -17.82 -8.12
C VAL A 154 17.82 -17.91 -6.74
N SER A 155 17.25 -17.23 -5.74
CA SER A 155 17.85 -17.14 -4.39
C SER A 155 17.59 -18.37 -3.53
N GLN A 156 16.34 -18.84 -3.46
CA GLN A 156 15.92 -19.93 -2.58
C GLN A 156 16.03 -21.32 -3.23
N ARG A 157 16.15 -21.37 -4.56
CA ARG A 157 16.36 -22.59 -5.37
C ARG A 157 15.50 -23.81 -4.92
N PRO A 158 14.16 -23.69 -4.85
CA PRO A 158 13.29 -24.84 -4.55
C PRO A 158 13.44 -25.97 -5.57
N SER A 159 13.00 -27.19 -5.23
CA SER A 159 12.90 -28.29 -6.21
C SER A 159 12.04 -27.83 -7.40
N ASN A 160 12.55 -27.96 -8.62
CA ASN A 160 12.01 -27.42 -9.89
C ASN A 160 12.17 -25.91 -10.13
N ALA A 161 13.09 -25.22 -9.45
CA ALA A 161 13.34 -23.80 -9.67
C ALA A 161 13.70 -23.45 -11.13
N LEU A 162 14.58 -24.22 -11.78
CA LEU A 162 14.99 -23.98 -13.16
C LEU A 162 13.82 -24.11 -14.15
N ALA A 163 12.99 -25.14 -13.99
CA ALA A 163 11.82 -25.36 -14.84
C ALA A 163 10.79 -24.24 -14.69
N GLN A 164 10.51 -23.81 -13.45
CA GLN A 164 9.59 -22.70 -13.18
C GLN A 164 10.13 -21.35 -13.71
N LEU A 165 11.43 -21.13 -13.58
CA LEU A 165 12.11 -19.94 -14.10
C LEU A 165 12.03 -19.91 -15.64
N ASN A 166 12.38 -21.01 -16.32
CA ASN A 166 12.32 -21.09 -17.78
C ASN A 166 10.89 -20.96 -18.32
N ALA A 167 9.89 -21.55 -17.66
CA ALA A 167 8.49 -21.36 -18.02
C ALA A 167 8.07 -19.87 -17.95
N THR A 168 8.59 -19.14 -16.96
CA THR A 168 8.33 -17.71 -16.82
C THR A 168 9.08 -16.88 -17.85
N LEU A 169 10.35 -17.21 -18.14
CA LEU A 169 11.14 -16.55 -19.19
C LEU A 169 10.49 -16.69 -20.57
N LEU A 170 9.97 -17.87 -20.90
CA LEU A 170 9.26 -18.11 -22.16
C LEU A 170 8.00 -17.23 -22.27
N ARG A 171 7.23 -17.08 -21.18
CA ARG A 171 6.07 -16.16 -21.14
C ARG A 171 6.49 -14.70 -21.34
N MET A 172 7.69 -14.34 -20.90
CA MET A 172 8.29 -13.01 -21.08
C MET A 172 9.02 -12.84 -22.42
N ARG A 173 9.01 -13.86 -23.29
CA ARG A 173 9.74 -13.89 -24.58
C ARG A 173 11.27 -13.79 -24.44
N HIS A 174 11.81 -14.37 -23.37
CA HIS A 174 13.24 -14.56 -23.17
C HIS A 174 13.65 -16.02 -23.43
N ALA A 175 14.92 -16.22 -23.83
CA ALA A 175 15.49 -17.55 -24.02
C ALA A 175 15.57 -18.30 -22.66
N PRO A 176 15.32 -19.62 -22.64
CA PRO A 176 15.50 -20.42 -21.44
C PRO A 176 16.98 -20.48 -21.06
N LEU A 177 17.28 -20.57 -19.76
CA LEU A 177 18.62 -20.75 -19.25
C LEU A 177 18.93 -22.25 -19.07
N PRO A 178 20.17 -22.69 -19.36
CA PRO A 178 20.58 -24.08 -19.16
C PRO A 178 20.73 -24.44 -17.67
N GLU A 179 21.06 -23.44 -16.84
CA GLU A 179 21.24 -23.60 -15.40
C GLU A 179 20.81 -22.32 -14.66
N LEU A 180 20.63 -22.44 -13.34
CA LEU A 180 20.29 -21.28 -12.52
C LEU A 180 21.52 -20.35 -12.38
N PRO A 181 21.33 -19.02 -12.47
CA PRO A 181 22.40 -18.06 -12.25
C PRO A 181 23.15 -18.32 -10.94
N ALA A 182 24.48 -18.24 -10.99
CA ALA A 182 25.34 -18.41 -9.81
C ALA A 182 24.94 -17.45 -8.69
N LEU A 183 24.85 -17.97 -7.46
CA LEU A 183 24.62 -17.13 -6.29
C LEU A 183 25.87 -16.28 -6.02
N PRO A 184 25.72 -15.04 -5.55
CA PRO A 184 26.85 -14.28 -5.03
C PRO A 184 27.52 -15.04 -3.87
N PRO A 185 28.83 -14.81 -3.60
CA PRO A 185 29.59 -15.50 -2.55
C PRO A 185 28.88 -15.50 -1.18
N ARG A 186 29.06 -16.55 -0.37
CA ARG A 186 28.35 -16.74 0.93
C ARG A 186 28.50 -15.57 1.91
N ASP A 187 29.63 -14.87 1.92
CA ASP A 187 29.84 -13.67 2.76
C ASP A 187 29.06 -12.43 2.27
N ALA A 188 28.57 -12.49 1.03
CA ALA A 188 27.68 -11.51 0.42
C ALA A 188 26.21 -11.97 0.40
N VAL A 189 25.88 -13.18 0.91
CA VAL A 189 24.49 -13.64 1.03
C VAL A 189 23.83 -12.83 2.14
N PRO A 190 22.84 -11.97 1.83
CA PRO A 190 22.20 -11.16 2.85
C PRO A 190 21.56 -12.09 3.88
N ARG A 191 21.77 -11.80 5.17
CA ARG A 191 21.03 -12.44 6.25
C ARG A 191 19.52 -12.39 5.91
N GLN A 192 18.74 -13.38 6.33
CA GLN A 192 17.29 -13.39 6.12
C GLN A 192 16.57 -12.91 7.37
N GLY A 193 15.39 -12.30 7.18
CA GLY A 193 14.49 -11.90 8.27
C GLY A 193 14.78 -10.50 8.86
N TYR A 194 14.04 -10.18 9.92
CA TYR A 194 13.94 -8.82 10.46
C TYR A 194 15.25 -8.19 10.91
N ALA A 195 16.18 -9.00 11.45
CA ALA A 195 17.44 -8.49 12.00
C ALA A 195 18.24 -7.69 10.96
N VAL A 196 18.12 -8.03 9.67
CA VAL A 196 18.85 -7.38 8.57
C VAL A 196 18.46 -5.92 8.41
N LEU A 197 17.20 -5.59 8.69
CA LEU A 197 16.70 -4.23 8.57
C LEU A 197 17.38 -3.27 9.54
N PHE A 198 18.02 -3.78 10.60
CA PHE A 198 18.61 -3.01 11.68
C PHE A 198 20.15 -3.10 11.75
N VAL A 199 20.80 -3.63 10.72
CA VAL A 199 22.27 -3.74 10.65
C VAL A 199 22.86 -2.75 9.64
N GLY A 200 24.01 -2.17 9.99
CA GLY A 200 24.82 -1.33 9.11
C GLY A 200 24.05 -0.15 8.49
N ALA A 201 24.29 0.09 7.19
CA ALA A 201 23.61 1.15 6.43
C ALA A 201 22.10 0.91 6.25
N MET A 202 21.62 -0.35 6.38
CA MET A 202 20.22 -0.68 6.20
C MET A 202 19.35 -0.17 7.36
N ARG A 203 19.89 -0.15 8.59
CA ARG A 203 19.22 0.40 9.78
C ARG A 203 18.62 1.77 9.52
N ARG A 204 19.44 2.68 9.00
CA ARG A 204 19.04 4.05 8.71
C ARG A 204 17.95 4.09 7.64
N ARG A 205 18.11 3.32 6.55
CA ARG A 205 17.16 3.29 5.44
C ARG A 205 15.79 2.78 5.89
N SER A 206 15.77 1.67 6.64
CA SER A 206 14.55 1.05 7.17
C SER A 206 13.81 1.95 8.15
N LEU A 207 14.53 2.57 9.09
CA LEU A 207 13.92 3.45 10.11
C LEU A 207 13.38 4.73 9.49
N LEU A 208 14.15 5.38 8.61
CA LEU A 208 13.70 6.61 7.98
C LEU A 208 12.54 6.37 7.00
N LEU A 209 12.56 5.27 6.25
CA LEU A 209 11.44 4.90 5.37
C LEU A 209 10.18 4.59 6.19
N ALA A 210 10.31 3.85 7.30
CA ALA A 210 9.18 3.57 8.19
C ALA A 210 8.61 4.84 8.82
N LEU A 211 9.45 5.78 9.25
CA LEU A 211 9.02 7.09 9.75
C LEU A 211 8.28 7.88 8.65
N ALA A 212 8.80 7.89 7.42
CA ALA A 212 8.13 8.55 6.31
C ALA A 212 6.75 7.94 6.02
N PHE A 213 6.63 6.61 6.03
CA PHE A 213 5.34 5.92 5.92
C PHE A 213 4.40 6.23 7.07
N PHE A 214 4.89 6.26 8.31
CA PHE A 214 4.09 6.63 9.49
C PHE A 214 3.50 8.03 9.32
N LEU A 215 4.34 9.04 9.05
CA LEU A 215 3.93 10.43 8.91
C LEU A 215 2.97 10.62 7.73
N HIS A 216 3.27 9.99 6.59
CA HIS A 216 2.44 10.06 5.41
C HIS A 216 1.07 9.39 5.62
N MET A 217 1.04 8.17 6.15
CA MET A 217 -0.22 7.46 6.41
C MET A 217 -1.02 8.16 7.50
N PHE A 218 -0.39 8.76 8.51
CA PHE A 218 -1.09 9.57 9.52
C PHE A 218 -1.83 10.75 8.88
N ALA A 219 -1.13 11.55 8.05
CA ALA A 219 -1.73 12.67 7.35
C ALA A 219 -2.80 12.23 6.34
N PHE A 220 -2.52 11.17 5.57
CA PHE A 220 -3.45 10.64 4.58
C PHE A 220 -4.74 10.11 5.23
N PHE A 221 -4.63 9.32 6.30
CA PHE A 221 -5.82 8.80 6.98
C PHE A 221 -6.57 9.86 7.77
N PHE A 222 -5.92 10.95 8.19
CA PHE A 222 -6.62 12.13 8.71
C PHE A 222 -7.56 12.67 7.64
N VAL A 223 -7.03 12.98 6.45
CA VAL A 223 -7.82 13.50 5.34
C VAL A 223 -8.92 12.51 4.97
N LEU A 224 -8.61 11.23 4.81
CA LEU A 224 -9.60 10.22 4.42
C LEU A 224 -10.75 10.09 5.44
N SER A 225 -10.44 10.18 6.74
CA SER A 225 -11.43 9.93 7.81
C SER A 225 -12.21 11.17 8.22
N TRP A 226 -11.60 12.36 8.12
CA TRP A 226 -12.14 13.59 8.68
C TRP A 226 -12.62 14.58 7.63
N THR A 227 -12.06 14.63 6.41
CA THR A 227 -12.49 15.61 5.39
C THR A 227 -13.99 15.60 5.15
N PRO A 228 -14.65 14.44 4.90
CA PRO A 228 -16.11 14.41 4.70
C PRO A 228 -16.89 14.98 5.88
N LYS A 229 -16.44 14.70 7.11
CA LYS A 229 -17.11 15.14 8.34
C LYS A 229 -16.88 16.62 8.62
N LEU A 230 -15.67 17.10 8.37
CA LEU A 230 -15.30 18.50 8.56
C LEU A 230 -16.02 19.41 7.55
N LEU A 231 -16.26 18.93 6.33
CA LEU A 231 -17.11 19.63 5.36
C LEU A 231 -18.54 19.78 5.88
N ILE A 232 -19.12 18.71 6.45
CA ILE A 232 -20.46 18.76 7.05
C ILE A 232 -20.47 19.72 8.26
N ALA A 233 -19.47 19.64 9.13
CA ALA A 233 -19.32 20.55 10.27
C ALA A 233 -19.14 22.02 9.85
N ALA A 234 -18.59 22.26 8.65
CA ALA A 234 -18.48 23.59 8.05
C ALA A 234 -19.78 24.10 7.42
N GLY A 235 -20.90 23.38 7.58
CA GLY A 235 -22.23 23.78 7.09
C GLY A 235 -22.64 23.14 5.76
N MET A 236 -21.84 22.23 5.20
CA MET A 236 -22.22 21.48 3.99
C MET A 236 -23.22 20.37 4.31
N SER A 237 -23.99 19.93 3.31
CA SER A 237 -24.92 18.81 3.46
C SER A 237 -24.17 17.48 3.60
N ALA A 238 -24.86 16.47 4.17
CA ALA A 238 -24.31 15.11 4.26
C ALA A 238 -23.90 14.55 2.89
N GLN A 239 -24.69 14.84 1.85
CA GLN A 239 -24.38 14.44 0.47
C GLN A 239 -23.08 15.09 -0.03
N GLN A 240 -22.86 16.37 0.26
CA GLN A 240 -21.64 17.07 -0.13
C GLN A 240 -20.40 16.51 0.58
N GLY A 241 -20.52 16.15 1.86
CA GLY A 241 -19.47 15.47 2.61
C GLY A 241 -19.08 14.13 1.97
N MET A 242 -20.07 13.31 1.61
CA MET A 242 -19.84 12.03 0.90
C MET A 242 -19.14 12.24 -0.45
N THR A 243 -19.58 13.23 -1.25
CA THR A 243 -18.94 13.60 -2.51
C THR A 243 -17.46 13.96 -2.31
N GLY A 244 -17.11 14.70 -1.26
CA GLY A 244 -15.72 14.98 -0.91
C GLY A 244 -14.87 13.72 -0.69
N GLY A 245 -15.44 12.70 -0.04
CA GLY A 245 -14.78 11.40 0.14
C GLY A 245 -14.57 10.63 -1.16
N ILE A 246 -15.55 10.69 -2.08
CA ILE A 246 -15.44 10.09 -3.43
C ILE A 246 -14.34 10.79 -4.23
N LEU A 247 -14.29 12.12 -4.18
CA LEU A 247 -13.28 12.92 -4.88
C LEU A 247 -11.86 12.64 -4.36
N LEU A 248 -11.67 12.38 -3.06
CA LEU A 248 -10.39 11.93 -2.53
C LEU A 248 -9.91 10.63 -3.18
N ASN A 249 -10.80 9.65 -3.31
CA ASN A 249 -10.45 8.37 -3.96
C ASN A 249 -10.20 8.55 -5.45
N LEU A 250 -11.03 9.32 -6.15
CA LEU A 250 -10.83 9.63 -7.57
C LEU A 250 -9.51 10.37 -7.80
N GLY A 251 -9.16 11.27 -6.90
CA GLY A 251 -7.86 11.95 -6.84
C GLY A 251 -6.72 10.94 -6.75
N GLY A 252 -6.86 9.94 -5.89
CA GLY A 252 -5.93 8.80 -5.82
C GLY A 252 -5.81 8.05 -7.15
N ILE A 253 -6.92 7.77 -7.83
CA ILE A 253 -6.89 7.08 -9.13
C ILE A 253 -6.09 7.88 -10.17
N VAL A 254 -6.42 9.16 -10.31
CA VAL A 254 -5.76 10.07 -11.26
C VAL A 254 -4.29 10.29 -10.88
N GLY A 255 -4.02 10.54 -9.60
CA GLY A 255 -2.68 10.77 -9.08
C GLY A 255 -1.76 9.57 -9.23
N GLY A 256 -2.28 8.35 -9.09
CA GLY A 256 -1.52 7.13 -9.36
C GLY A 256 -1.07 7.05 -10.82
N GLY A 257 -1.96 7.38 -11.77
CA GLY A 257 -1.61 7.45 -13.20
C GLY A 257 -0.59 8.55 -13.50
N VAL A 258 -0.82 9.76 -12.99
CA VAL A 258 0.10 10.91 -13.16
C VAL A 258 1.46 10.60 -12.56
N PHE A 259 1.51 10.08 -11.32
CA PHE A 259 2.76 9.71 -10.67
C PHE A 259 3.51 8.63 -11.44
N SER A 260 2.82 7.61 -11.94
CA SER A 260 3.43 6.57 -12.76
C SER A 260 4.04 7.12 -14.03
N TRP A 261 3.38 8.06 -14.71
CA TRP A 261 3.96 8.76 -15.85
C TRP A 261 5.19 9.59 -15.46
N LEU A 262 5.11 10.34 -14.36
CA LEU A 262 6.22 11.14 -13.81
C LEU A 262 7.41 10.26 -13.40
N ALA A 263 7.17 9.07 -12.85
CA ALA A 263 8.21 8.15 -12.40
C ALA A 263 9.00 7.52 -13.56
N VAL A 264 8.44 7.49 -14.77
CA VAL A 264 9.13 7.02 -16.00
C VAL A 264 9.94 8.12 -16.66
N ARG A 265 9.50 9.38 -16.54
CA ARG A 265 10.08 10.54 -17.23
C ARG A 265 11.10 11.30 -16.39
N TRP A 266 10.89 11.38 -15.08
CA TRP A 266 11.73 12.13 -14.16
C TRP A 266 12.31 11.24 -13.07
N SER A 267 13.32 11.77 -12.36
CA SER A 267 13.92 11.02 -11.28
C SER A 267 12.91 10.80 -10.14
N LEU A 268 12.79 9.56 -9.70
CA LEU A 268 11.89 9.17 -8.60
C LEU A 268 12.01 10.05 -7.36
N ARG A 269 13.21 10.56 -7.05
CA ARG A 269 13.43 11.50 -5.95
C ARG A 269 12.60 12.77 -6.05
N TRP A 270 12.61 13.40 -7.22
CA TRP A 270 11.94 14.67 -7.45
C TRP A 270 10.44 14.47 -7.61
N SER A 271 10.01 13.37 -8.26
CA SER A 271 8.60 13.01 -8.37
C SER A 271 7.96 12.76 -6.99
N THR A 272 8.63 12.01 -6.11
CA THR A 272 8.15 11.79 -4.72
C THR A 272 8.11 13.10 -3.93
N LEU A 273 9.15 13.94 -4.03
CA LEU A 273 9.19 15.24 -3.35
C LEU A 273 8.06 16.16 -3.81
N ALA A 274 7.86 16.27 -5.12
CA ALA A 274 6.83 17.10 -5.72
C ALA A 274 5.43 16.70 -5.26
N MET A 275 5.13 15.40 -5.14
CA MET A 275 3.84 14.94 -4.62
C MET A 275 3.63 15.28 -3.15
N PHE A 276 4.66 15.15 -2.31
CA PHE A 276 4.53 15.56 -0.91
C PHE A 276 4.32 17.06 -0.76
N LEU A 277 5.05 17.87 -1.52
CA LEU A 277 4.87 19.32 -1.53
C LEU A 277 3.50 19.71 -2.07
N LEU A 278 3.01 19.04 -3.12
CA LEU A 278 1.67 19.23 -3.67
C LEU A 278 0.60 18.89 -2.62
N GLY A 279 0.74 17.76 -1.93
CA GLY A 279 -0.17 17.35 -0.86
C GLY A 279 -0.17 18.33 0.31
N ALA A 280 1.01 18.78 0.74
CA ALA A 280 1.15 19.80 1.78
C ALA A 280 0.49 21.12 1.38
N LEU A 281 0.76 21.61 0.16
CA LEU A 281 0.14 22.83 -0.37
C LEU A 281 -1.38 22.70 -0.46
N ALA A 282 -1.88 21.54 -0.90
CA ALA A 282 -3.30 21.28 -0.97
C ALA A 282 -3.95 21.25 0.42
N MET A 283 -3.28 20.72 1.45
CA MET A 283 -3.76 20.78 2.83
C MET A 283 -3.80 22.20 3.39
N LEU A 284 -2.78 23.01 3.09
CA LEU A 284 -2.78 24.45 3.45
C LEU A 284 -3.91 25.19 2.73
N ALA A 285 -4.10 24.94 1.43
CA ALA A 285 -5.18 25.52 0.65
C ALA A 285 -6.56 25.11 1.19
N PHE A 286 -6.72 23.84 1.59
CA PHE A 286 -7.97 23.37 2.21
C PHE A 286 -8.25 24.15 3.49
N SER A 287 -7.25 24.36 4.33
CA SER A 287 -7.39 25.15 5.56
C SER A 287 -7.88 26.58 5.31
N ALA A 288 -7.55 27.18 4.17
CA ALA A 288 -7.92 28.56 3.84
C ALA A 288 -9.27 28.67 3.11
N TYR A 289 -9.61 27.68 2.27
CA TYR A 289 -10.71 27.77 1.31
C TYR A 289 -11.81 26.72 1.48
N SER A 290 -11.79 25.91 2.55
CA SER A 290 -12.76 24.82 2.76
C SER A 290 -14.23 25.24 2.80
N THR A 291 -14.54 26.53 3.00
CA THR A 291 -15.90 27.07 3.03
C THR A 291 -16.53 27.24 1.65
N HIS A 292 -15.74 27.26 0.57
CA HIS A 292 -16.22 27.32 -0.80
C HIS A 292 -16.26 25.93 -1.44
N LEU A 293 -17.47 25.42 -1.71
CA LEU A 293 -17.71 24.04 -2.18
C LEU A 293 -16.83 23.61 -3.35
N ALA A 294 -16.78 24.41 -4.42
CA ALA A 294 -16.00 24.07 -5.62
C ALA A 294 -14.49 23.96 -5.32
N SER A 295 -13.95 24.86 -4.51
CA SER A 295 -12.54 24.83 -4.13
C SER A 295 -12.23 23.67 -3.19
N ALA A 296 -13.11 23.37 -2.22
CA ALA A 296 -12.95 22.24 -1.32
C ALA A 296 -12.91 20.91 -2.08
N PHE A 297 -13.74 20.76 -3.11
CA PHE A 297 -13.79 19.59 -3.97
C PHE A 297 -12.55 19.46 -4.88
N ALA A 298 -12.12 20.55 -5.50
CA ALA A 298 -10.90 20.56 -6.30
C ALA A 298 -9.68 20.21 -5.43
N ILE A 299 -9.58 20.77 -4.23
CA ILE A 299 -8.49 20.52 -3.30
C ILE A 299 -8.52 19.07 -2.79
N ALA A 300 -9.70 18.51 -2.49
CA ALA A 300 -9.85 17.10 -2.11
C ALA A 300 -9.30 16.16 -3.20
N LEU A 301 -9.58 16.43 -4.47
CA LEU A 301 -9.01 15.67 -5.60
C LEU A 301 -7.47 15.74 -5.61
N VAL A 302 -6.90 16.92 -5.40
CA VAL A 302 -5.44 17.12 -5.39
C VAL A 302 -4.79 16.41 -4.19
N ILE A 303 -5.39 16.47 -3.00
CA ILE A 303 -4.87 15.77 -1.82
C ILE A 303 -4.85 14.25 -2.07
N GLY A 304 -5.92 13.71 -2.66
CA GLY A 304 -6.00 12.29 -3.05
C GLY A 304 -4.88 11.89 -4.01
N ALA A 305 -4.49 12.77 -4.93
CA ALA A 305 -3.47 12.49 -5.93
C ALA A 305 -2.04 12.37 -5.37
N ALA A 306 -1.77 12.94 -4.19
CA ALA A 306 -0.43 13.09 -3.61
C ALA A 306 0.11 11.85 -2.85
N VAL A 307 -0.48 10.65 -3.03
CA VAL A 307 -0.36 9.51 -2.07
C VAL A 307 0.69 8.44 -2.45
N PHE A 308 1.27 8.49 -3.64
CA PHE A 308 1.95 7.30 -4.20
C PHE A 308 3.48 7.24 -4.05
N GLY A 309 4.12 8.36 -3.70
CA GLY A 309 5.58 8.48 -3.76
C GLY A 309 6.37 7.51 -2.88
N LEU A 310 5.84 7.10 -1.73
CA LEU A 310 6.49 6.14 -0.82
C LEU A 310 6.35 4.70 -1.29
N TYR A 311 5.19 4.33 -1.81
CA TYR A 311 4.95 3.01 -2.38
C TYR A 311 5.86 2.74 -3.59
N ALA A 312 6.15 3.77 -4.37
CA ALA A 312 7.08 3.70 -5.51
C ALA A 312 8.56 3.54 -5.12
N THR A 313 8.94 4.05 -3.94
CA THR A 313 10.32 4.08 -3.46
C THR A 313 10.68 2.86 -2.62
N ALA A 314 9.73 2.33 -1.83
CA ALA A 314 9.99 1.21 -0.93
C ALA A 314 10.64 -0.02 -1.60
N PRO A 315 10.19 -0.50 -2.77
CA PRO A 315 10.77 -1.71 -3.40
C PRO A 315 12.20 -1.52 -3.92
N VAL A 316 12.61 -0.26 -4.12
CA VAL A 316 13.95 0.10 -4.63
C VAL A 316 14.96 0.23 -3.48
N VAL A 317 14.50 0.39 -2.24
CA VAL A 317 15.35 0.51 -1.05
C VAL A 317 15.88 -0.85 -0.59
N PHE A 318 15.09 -1.91 -0.77
CA PHE A 318 15.39 -3.24 -0.26
C PHE A 318 15.81 -4.21 -1.37
N ASP A 319 16.85 -4.98 -1.09
CA ASP A 319 17.29 -6.07 -1.95
C ASP A 319 16.25 -7.19 -2.01
N ALA A 320 16.30 -7.99 -3.07
CA ALA A 320 15.27 -8.97 -3.39
C ALA A 320 15.03 -10.02 -2.28
N SER A 321 16.08 -10.40 -1.54
CA SER A 321 16.00 -11.41 -0.48
C SER A 321 15.27 -10.94 0.78
N ILE A 322 15.13 -9.62 0.97
CA ILE A 322 14.47 -9.01 2.14
C ILE A 322 13.37 -8.02 1.72
N ARG A 323 12.99 -8.01 0.43
CA ARG A 323 12.10 -6.98 -0.13
C ARG A 323 10.72 -7.02 0.51
N SER A 324 10.13 -8.21 0.67
CA SER A 324 8.79 -8.32 1.27
C SER A 324 8.83 -7.98 2.76
N THR A 325 9.91 -8.37 3.45
CA THR A 325 10.19 -8.03 4.86
C THR A 325 10.32 -6.51 5.05
N GLY A 326 11.11 -5.84 4.20
CA GLY A 326 11.32 -4.40 4.24
C GLY A 326 10.07 -3.59 3.89
N LEU A 327 9.32 -4.01 2.87
CA LEU A 327 8.01 -3.42 2.56
C LEU A 327 7.02 -3.64 3.70
N GLY A 328 6.95 -4.85 4.25
CA GLY A 328 6.10 -5.20 5.38
C GLY A 328 6.40 -4.35 6.61
N TRP A 329 7.68 -4.14 6.92
CA TRP A 329 8.13 -3.21 7.96
C TRP A 329 7.64 -1.78 7.71
N ALA A 330 7.97 -1.21 6.55
CA ALA A 330 7.66 0.18 6.25
C ALA A 330 6.14 0.44 6.21
N ILE A 331 5.39 -0.41 5.50
CA ILE A 331 3.93 -0.30 5.39
C ILE A 331 3.27 -0.59 6.74
N GLY A 332 3.75 -1.59 7.47
CA GLY A 332 3.24 -1.96 8.79
C GLY A 332 3.35 -0.84 9.81
N ILE A 333 4.52 -0.18 9.90
CA ILE A 333 4.69 1.03 10.71
C ILE A 333 3.82 2.18 10.19
N GLY A 334 3.66 2.31 8.87
CA GLY A 334 2.68 3.21 8.25
C GLY A 334 1.26 2.99 8.75
N ARG A 335 0.82 1.74 8.90
CA ARG A 335 -0.52 1.40 9.42
C ARG A 335 -0.71 1.82 10.87
N ILE A 336 0.34 1.86 11.69
CA ILE A 336 0.25 2.43 13.03
C ILE A 336 -0.12 3.92 12.94
N GLY A 337 0.49 4.68 12.03
CA GLY A 337 0.11 6.07 11.76
C GLY A 337 -1.35 6.21 11.32
N ALA A 338 -1.82 5.31 10.45
CA ALA A 338 -3.22 5.26 10.02
C ALA A 338 -4.21 4.97 11.18
N ILE A 339 -3.84 4.08 12.10
CA ILE A 339 -4.66 3.73 13.28
C ILE A 339 -4.72 4.89 14.27
N LEU A 340 -3.57 5.54 14.53
CA LEU A 340 -3.47 6.61 15.52
C LEU A 340 -4.08 7.93 15.03
N SER A 341 -4.16 8.15 13.72
CA SER A 341 -4.62 9.41 13.14
C SER A 341 -6.06 9.77 13.53
N PRO A 342 -7.10 8.94 13.27
CA PRO A 342 -8.46 9.34 13.60
C PRO A 342 -8.71 9.62 15.10
N PRO A 343 -8.24 8.78 16.05
CA PRO A 343 -8.39 9.05 17.48
C PRO A 343 -7.67 10.32 17.93
N THR A 344 -6.43 10.56 17.45
CA THR A 344 -5.65 11.75 17.83
C THR A 344 -6.37 13.03 17.40
N VAL A 345 -6.90 13.05 16.18
CA VAL A 345 -7.65 14.20 15.64
C VAL A 345 -8.99 14.37 16.35
N GLY A 346 -9.69 13.28 16.68
CA GLY A 346 -10.92 13.35 17.46
C GLY A 346 -10.71 13.99 18.84
N TRP A 347 -9.64 13.60 19.54
CA TRP A 347 -9.30 14.20 20.83
C TRP A 347 -8.96 15.69 20.73
N LEU A 348 -8.27 16.11 19.66
CA LEU A 348 -8.01 17.53 19.40
C LEU A 348 -9.30 18.31 19.12
N LEU A 349 -10.24 17.75 18.36
CA LEU A 349 -11.57 18.35 18.13
C LEU A 349 -12.35 18.52 19.42
N ASP A 350 -12.36 17.51 20.29
CA ASP A 350 -12.99 17.58 21.62
C ASP A 350 -12.35 18.67 22.49
N GLY A 351 -11.04 18.91 22.30
CA GLY A 351 -10.30 20.02 22.90
C GLY A 351 -10.56 21.39 22.26
N GLY A 352 -11.53 21.51 21.34
CA GLY A 352 -11.94 22.78 20.72
C GLY A 352 -11.09 23.20 19.52
N TRP A 353 -10.24 22.32 18.98
CA TRP A 353 -9.46 22.65 17.79
C TRP A 353 -10.36 22.83 16.57
N SER A 354 -10.13 23.89 15.80
CA SER A 354 -10.89 24.11 14.57
C SER A 354 -10.38 23.22 13.43
N PRO A 355 -11.21 22.95 12.40
CA PRO A 355 -10.80 22.18 11.22
C PRO A 355 -9.54 22.74 10.55
N GLN A 356 -9.40 24.07 10.50
CA GLN A 356 -8.25 24.75 9.93
C GLN A 356 -6.95 24.38 10.66
N HIS A 357 -6.95 24.45 12.00
CA HIS A 357 -5.78 24.11 12.81
C HIS A 357 -5.33 22.66 12.62
N LEU A 358 -6.28 21.74 12.41
CA LEU A 358 -5.98 20.33 12.16
C LEU A 358 -5.29 20.10 10.81
N TYR A 359 -5.74 20.79 9.77
CA TYR A 359 -5.09 20.73 8.46
C TYR A 359 -3.68 21.34 8.49
N LEU A 360 -3.48 22.44 9.21
CA LEU A 360 -2.16 23.02 9.45
C LEU A 360 -1.24 22.04 10.18
N LEU A 361 -1.73 21.44 11.28
CA LEU A 361 -0.98 20.44 12.04
C LEU A 361 -0.59 19.24 11.18
N CYS A 362 -1.53 18.67 10.42
CA CYS A 362 -1.29 17.49 9.59
C CYS A 362 -0.48 17.78 8.32
N THR A 363 -0.24 19.05 7.98
CA THR A 363 0.71 19.44 6.94
C THR A 363 2.15 19.20 7.38
N VAL A 364 2.46 19.37 8.68
CA VAL A 364 3.82 19.19 9.21
C VAL A 364 4.38 17.78 8.98
N PRO A 365 3.66 16.67 9.28
CA PRO A 365 4.09 15.32 8.93
C PRO A 365 4.44 15.12 7.46
N LEU A 366 3.68 15.73 6.53
CA LEU A 366 3.93 15.64 5.09
C LEU A 366 5.22 16.35 4.69
N LEU A 367 5.47 17.55 5.24
CA LEU A 367 6.71 18.28 5.00
C LEU A 367 7.92 17.53 5.58
N LEU A 368 7.79 16.95 6.78
CA LEU A 368 8.85 16.12 7.38
C LEU A 368 9.12 14.85 6.54
N ALA A 369 8.07 14.21 6.01
CA ALA A 369 8.22 13.09 5.08
C ALA A 369 8.87 13.52 3.73
N ALA A 370 8.67 14.77 3.30
CA ALA A 370 9.33 15.34 2.13
C ALA A 370 10.85 15.50 2.36
N VAL A 371 11.25 16.00 3.53
CA VAL A 371 12.66 16.20 3.92
C VAL A 371 13.44 14.89 3.93
N TRP A 372 12.80 13.77 4.30
CA TRP A 372 13.42 12.44 4.21
C TRP A 372 14.03 12.17 2.83
N ARG A 373 13.37 12.60 1.75
CA ARG A 373 13.83 12.32 0.39
C ARG A 373 15.05 13.14 -0.02
N CYS A 374 15.27 14.29 0.63
CA CYS A 374 16.48 15.11 0.48
C CYS A 374 17.72 14.45 1.10
N TRP A 375 17.54 13.42 1.93
CA TRP A 375 18.67 12.68 2.47
C TRP A 375 19.36 11.88 1.35
N PRO A 376 20.68 12.01 1.15
CA PRO A 376 21.41 11.21 0.17
C PRO A 376 21.33 9.73 0.55
N CYS A 377 20.37 9.02 -0.03
CA CYS A 377 20.39 7.58 -0.05
C CYS A 377 21.50 7.21 -1.04
N ALA A 378 22.70 6.95 -0.52
CA ALA A 378 23.85 6.55 -1.32
C ALA A 378 23.42 5.44 -2.29
N ARG A 379 23.54 5.72 -3.60
CA ARG A 379 23.14 4.82 -4.68
C ARG A 379 23.83 3.48 -4.46
N VAL A 380 23.05 2.41 -4.31
CA VAL A 380 23.54 1.04 -4.52
C VAL A 380 23.34 0.62 -5.98
N GLU A 381 22.95 1.55 -6.86
CA GLU A 381 22.94 1.31 -8.31
C GLU A 381 24.33 0.93 -8.82
N SER A 382 24.50 -0.38 -9.00
CA SER A 382 25.01 -1.00 -10.21
C SER A 382 26.46 -0.71 -10.59
N ARG A 383 27.42 -1.01 -9.70
CA ARG A 383 28.71 -1.54 -10.18
C ARG A 383 28.61 -3.03 -10.56
N ALA A 384 27.78 -3.80 -9.86
CA ALA A 384 27.56 -5.22 -10.18
C ALA A 384 26.69 -5.43 -11.42
N ALA A 385 25.56 -4.73 -11.55
CA ALA A 385 24.66 -4.90 -12.71
C ALA A 385 25.24 -4.32 -14.03
N ARG A 386 26.10 -3.29 -13.98
CA ARG A 386 26.85 -2.83 -15.17
C ARG A 386 27.91 -3.82 -15.63
N ARG A 387 28.50 -4.60 -14.73
CA ARG A 387 29.46 -5.66 -15.09
C ARG A 387 28.77 -6.92 -15.61
N ALA A 388 27.59 -7.25 -15.10
CA ALA A 388 26.87 -8.46 -15.51
C ALA A 388 26.20 -8.36 -16.88
N TRP A 389 25.87 -7.15 -17.35
CA TRP A 389 25.19 -6.93 -18.64
C TRP A 389 26.03 -6.16 -19.66
N GLY A 390 27.10 -5.48 -19.24
CA GLY A 390 28.00 -4.75 -20.14
C GLY A 390 29.00 -5.62 -20.93
N SER A 391 29.02 -6.93 -20.70
CA SER A 391 29.86 -7.88 -21.44
C SER A 391 29.08 -8.69 -22.50
N ALA A 392 27.77 -8.46 -22.65
CA ALA A 392 26.95 -9.17 -23.64
C ALA A 392 26.77 -8.41 -24.96
N ASP A 393 27.14 -7.12 -25.01
CA ASP A 393 27.06 -6.29 -26.22
C ASP A 393 28.43 -6.07 -26.90
N ALA A 394 29.43 -6.89 -26.56
CA ALA A 394 30.77 -6.86 -27.14
C ALA A 394 31.22 -8.25 -27.60
N SER A 395 30.44 -8.86 -28.50
CA SER A 395 30.88 -9.96 -29.37
C SER A 395 29.95 -10.08 -30.56
#